data_AF-A0A2A4VKS2-F1
#
_entry.id   AF-A0A2A4VKS2-F1
#
_cell.length_a   1.000
_cell.length_b   1.000
_cell.length_c   1.000
_cell.angle_alpha   90.00
_cell.angle_beta   90.00
_cell.angle_gamma   90.00
#
_symmetry.space_group_name_H-M   'P 1'
#
loop_
_entity.id
_entity.type
_entity.pdbx_description
1 polymer ?
#
loop_
_entity_poly.entity_id
_entity_poly.type
_entity_poly.pdbx_seq_one_letter_code
_entity_poly.pdbx_strand_id
1 'polypeptide(L)'
;MPAAKKISSLTLVLLAINFKPITRALFMYKGNIKGAIMAVAILPNWHPLFVHFTVALVTVSAIFFVLSKTVSSKSNAFELVAKWTLWTGAGFTILTVLAGMDAFGSVAHDSAGHSVMKTHRFWALITASAIVIWAVWQVRTKTVSAPTIAGSLILVGLVGFTGYLGSELVYRHGIGVLPVSQKTGEGHQHKEDDRPIAADQERAVKGAENNSLLDKELSPDFVVVSDALYVALRSGDAAGVSKLLADDVLILEGGQAQTSKAEYMGGHMLLDMAFLKKMNSKQVSRETGQTGDLAWVITHTEVTGIYKGKPVDTTSREFLQLRRIDGEWKITLVQWGVN
;
A
#
# COMPACT_ATOMS: atom_id res chain seq x y z
N MET A 1 58.97 44.41 -0.74
CA MET A 1 57.56 44.60 -1.17
C MET A 1 57.03 43.29 -1.75
N PRO A 2 56.16 42.53 -1.07
CA PRO A 2 55.56 41.33 -1.64
C PRO A 2 54.09 41.55 -2.07
N ALA A 3 53.85 41.19 -3.33
CA ALA A 3 52.68 40.53 -3.93
C ALA A 3 51.26 40.82 -3.39
N ALA A 4 50.51 41.64 -4.13
CA ALA A 4 49.05 41.65 -4.10
C ALA A 4 48.50 40.38 -4.81
N LYS A 5 47.87 39.48 -4.06
CA LYS A 5 47.13 38.33 -4.60
C LYS A 5 45.84 38.80 -5.30
N LYS A 6 45.74 38.54 -6.61
CA LYS A 6 44.48 38.57 -7.35
C LYS A 6 43.52 37.54 -6.74
N ILE A 7 42.45 38.01 -6.12
CA ILE A 7 41.31 37.17 -5.72
C ILE A 7 40.53 36.87 -7.01
N SER A 8 40.31 35.58 -7.30
CA SER A 8 39.63 35.13 -8.51
C SER A 8 38.13 35.44 -8.44
N SER A 9 37.54 35.70 -9.61
CA SER A 9 36.12 36.03 -9.83
C SER A 9 35.13 35.02 -9.25
N LEU A 10 35.58 33.86 -8.76
CA LEU A 10 34.73 32.83 -8.14
C LEU A 10 34.33 33.20 -6.70
N THR A 11 35.17 33.96 -5.98
CA THR A 11 34.91 34.37 -4.59
C THR A 11 33.85 35.47 -4.50
N LEU A 12 33.68 36.28 -5.56
CA LEU A 12 32.66 37.33 -5.61
C LEU A 12 31.25 36.78 -5.90
N VAL A 13 31.13 35.68 -6.65
CA VAL A 13 29.84 35.06 -7.01
C VAL A 13 29.21 34.34 -5.81
N LEU A 14 30.02 33.72 -4.93
CA LEU A 14 29.50 33.13 -3.69
C LEU A 14 29.03 34.17 -2.66
N LEU A 15 29.53 35.41 -2.71
CA LEU A 15 29.10 36.48 -1.79
C LEU A 15 27.79 37.18 -2.24
N ALA A 16 27.38 37.02 -3.50
CA ALA A 16 26.17 37.64 -4.04
C ALA A 16 24.91 36.78 -3.87
N ILE A 17 25.03 35.55 -3.38
CA ILE A 17 23.88 34.70 -3.06
C ILE A 17 23.32 35.18 -1.71
N ASN A 18 22.31 36.05 -1.79
CA ASN A 18 21.58 36.54 -0.63
C ASN A 18 20.78 35.38 0.00
N PHE A 19 21.38 34.67 0.96
CA PHE A 19 20.76 33.56 1.71
C PHE A 19 19.65 34.00 2.69
N LYS A 20 19.28 35.30 2.72
CA LYS A 20 18.22 35.83 3.60
C LYS A 20 16.85 35.12 3.51
N PRO A 21 16.36 34.60 2.37
CA PRO A 21 15.10 33.86 2.38
C PRO A 21 15.23 32.45 2.98
N ILE A 22 16.40 31.81 2.87
CA ILE A 22 16.66 30.46 3.42
C ILE A 22 16.91 30.54 4.94
N THR A 23 17.62 31.55 5.42
CA THR A 23 17.79 31.78 6.86
C THR A 23 16.49 32.25 7.54
N ARG A 24 15.59 32.95 6.84
CA ARG A 24 14.24 33.23 7.36
C ARG A 24 13.34 31.99 7.40
N ALA A 25 13.43 31.09 6.42
CA ALA A 25 12.67 29.83 6.44
C ALA A 25 13.14 28.90 7.57
N LEU A 26 14.46 28.83 7.83
CA LEU A 26 14.98 28.05 8.98
C LEU A 26 14.68 28.69 10.34
N PHE A 27 14.52 30.02 10.43
CA PHE A 27 14.23 30.70 11.70
C PHE A 27 12.73 30.84 12.00
N MET A 28 11.85 30.80 10.99
CA MET A 28 10.39 30.72 11.18
C MET A 28 9.90 29.34 11.62
N TYR A 29 10.73 28.31 11.49
CA TYR A 29 10.40 26.94 11.92
C TYR A 29 11.05 26.60 13.28
N LYS A 30 10.97 27.52 14.24
CA LYS A 30 11.20 27.22 15.68
C LYS A 30 9.92 26.71 16.35
N GLY A 31 9.14 25.93 15.62
CA GLY A 31 7.91 25.34 16.09
C GLY A 31 7.70 24.01 15.40
N ASN A 32 7.94 22.93 16.15
CA ASN A 32 7.51 21.57 15.82
C ASN A 32 8.41 20.77 14.85
N ILE A 33 9.61 20.44 15.32
CA ILE A 33 10.42 19.32 14.81
C ILE A 33 9.57 18.03 14.72
N LYS A 34 8.60 17.84 15.63
CA LYS A 34 7.68 16.69 15.55
C LYS A 34 6.79 16.74 14.32
N GLY A 35 6.36 17.90 13.83
CA GLY A 35 5.57 18.02 12.60
C GLY A 35 6.33 17.61 11.34
N ALA A 36 7.62 17.98 11.25
CA ALA A 36 8.49 17.53 10.17
C ALA A 36 8.82 16.02 10.28
N ILE A 37 8.97 15.50 11.51
CA ILE A 37 9.11 14.05 11.77
C ILE A 37 7.81 13.30 11.44
N MET A 38 6.63 13.88 11.68
CA MET A 38 5.33 13.27 11.37
C MET A 38 5.06 13.24 9.85
N ALA A 39 5.55 14.22 9.08
CA ALA A 39 5.45 14.18 7.61
C ALA A 39 6.33 13.05 7.01
N VAL A 40 7.44 12.70 7.66
CA VAL A 40 8.27 11.53 7.33
C VAL A 40 7.56 10.21 7.68
N ALA A 41 6.58 10.21 8.59
CA ALA A 41 5.88 9.02 9.07
C ALA A 41 4.79 8.46 8.12
N ILE A 42 4.54 9.11 6.97
CA ILE A 42 3.54 8.64 5.98
C ILE A 42 4.15 7.63 4.99
N LEU A 43 5.48 7.64 4.80
CA LEU A 43 6.15 6.70 3.91
C LEU A 43 6.52 5.43 4.70
N PRO A 44 5.92 4.26 4.40
CA PRO A 44 6.20 3.02 5.12
C PRO A 44 7.67 2.56 4.95
N ASN A 45 8.34 2.99 3.87
CA ASN A 45 9.76 2.77 3.64
C ASN A 45 10.35 3.86 2.71
N TRP A 46 11.67 4.07 2.82
CA TRP A 46 12.38 5.04 2.00
C TRP A 46 12.67 4.55 0.57
N HIS A 47 12.50 3.25 0.32
CA HIS A 47 12.91 2.63 -0.95
C HIS A 47 12.16 3.21 -2.17
N PRO A 48 10.82 3.28 -2.22
CA PRO A 48 10.07 3.87 -3.33
C PRO A 48 10.45 5.32 -3.57
N LEU A 49 10.74 6.11 -2.54
CA LEU A 49 11.19 7.49 -2.72
C LEU A 49 12.44 7.54 -3.59
N PHE A 50 13.47 6.77 -3.23
CA PHE A 50 14.72 6.74 -4.00
C PHE A 50 14.57 6.08 -5.38
N VAL A 51 13.66 5.09 -5.53
CA VAL A 51 13.33 4.50 -6.84
C VAL A 51 12.91 5.57 -7.85
N HIS A 52 12.08 6.55 -7.47
CA HIS A 52 11.66 7.62 -8.39
C HIS A 52 12.84 8.42 -8.93
N PHE A 53 13.82 8.75 -8.07
CA PHE A 53 15.04 9.44 -8.50
C PHE A 53 15.88 8.57 -9.43
N THR A 54 16.07 7.29 -9.11
CA THR A 54 16.79 6.35 -10.00
C THR A 54 16.14 6.28 -11.37
N VAL A 55 14.82 6.05 -11.44
CA VAL A 55 14.08 5.93 -12.70
C VAL A 55 14.15 7.22 -13.51
N ALA A 56 13.86 8.36 -12.88
CA ALA A 56 13.84 9.65 -13.55
C ALA A 56 15.23 10.03 -14.08
N LEU A 57 16.28 9.93 -13.26
CA LEU A 57 17.63 10.37 -13.65
C LEU A 57 18.24 9.48 -14.73
N VAL A 58 18.07 8.15 -14.66
CA VAL A 58 18.58 7.25 -15.72
C VAL A 58 17.85 7.51 -17.04
N THR A 59 16.52 7.70 -17.00
CA THR A 59 15.73 7.99 -18.20
C THR A 59 16.09 9.34 -18.82
N VAL A 60 16.18 10.39 -18.00
CA VAL A 60 16.56 11.74 -18.45
C VAL A 60 18.00 11.75 -19.00
N SER A 61 18.92 10.99 -18.41
CA SER A 61 20.28 10.83 -18.95
C SER A 61 20.25 10.22 -20.35
N ALA A 62 19.49 9.15 -20.57
CA ALA A 62 19.35 8.53 -21.89
C ALA A 62 18.79 9.51 -22.94
N ILE A 63 17.79 10.33 -22.56
CA ILE A 63 17.25 11.39 -23.41
C ILE A 63 18.35 12.40 -23.79
N PHE A 64 19.15 12.86 -22.83
CA PHE A 64 20.24 13.80 -23.13
C PHE A 64 21.35 13.18 -23.98
N PHE A 65 21.64 11.89 -23.84
CA PHE A 65 22.54 11.20 -24.76
C PHE A 65 22.02 11.21 -26.20
N VAL A 66 20.72 10.99 -26.41
CA VAL A 66 20.09 11.12 -27.74
C VAL A 66 20.14 12.56 -28.24
N LEU A 67 19.78 13.54 -27.40
CA LEU A 67 19.80 14.96 -27.76
C LEU A 67 21.19 15.47 -28.12
N SER A 68 22.24 14.90 -27.52
CA SER A 68 23.62 15.23 -27.89
C SER A 68 23.93 14.94 -29.36
N LYS A 69 23.23 13.99 -30.00
CA LYS A 69 23.40 13.65 -31.41
C LYS A 69 22.39 14.33 -32.33
N THR A 70 21.18 14.59 -31.87
CA THR A 70 20.14 15.21 -32.70
C THR A 70 20.22 16.74 -32.72
N VAL A 71 20.77 17.37 -31.67
CA VAL A 71 20.87 18.84 -31.55
C VAL A 71 22.33 19.29 -31.58
N SER A 72 22.90 19.33 -32.78
CA SER A 72 24.33 19.56 -33.00
C SER A 72 24.86 20.88 -32.42
N SER A 73 24.03 21.94 -32.38
CA SER A 73 24.43 23.27 -31.88
C SER A 73 24.80 23.29 -30.39
N LYS A 74 24.34 22.30 -29.60
CA LYS A 74 24.60 22.19 -28.16
C LYS A 74 25.06 20.80 -27.75
N SER A 75 25.62 20.02 -28.68
CA SER A 75 26.08 18.64 -28.47
C SER A 75 26.91 18.47 -27.18
N ASN A 76 27.93 19.32 -26.99
CA ASN A 76 28.82 19.25 -25.82
C ASN A 76 28.09 19.53 -24.50
N ALA A 77 27.11 20.43 -24.50
CA ALA A 77 26.31 20.73 -23.31
C ALA A 77 25.39 19.56 -22.95
N PHE A 78 24.73 18.95 -23.95
CA PHE A 78 23.89 17.78 -23.72
C PHE A 78 24.70 16.57 -23.27
N GLU A 79 25.89 16.33 -23.84
CA GLU A 79 26.80 15.27 -23.38
C GLU A 79 27.22 15.48 -21.92
N LEU A 80 27.57 16.72 -21.55
CA LEU A 80 27.94 17.06 -20.17
C LEU A 80 26.77 16.79 -19.22
N VAL A 81 25.57 17.28 -19.54
CA VAL A 81 24.38 17.08 -18.70
C VAL A 81 24.03 15.59 -18.62
N ALA A 82 24.06 14.86 -19.74
CA ALA A 82 23.77 13.42 -19.75
C ALA A 82 24.64 12.64 -18.75
N LYS A 83 25.95 12.91 -18.75
CA LYS A 83 26.91 12.24 -17.85
C LYS A 83 26.70 12.62 -16.39
N TRP A 84 26.50 13.90 -16.08
CA TRP A 84 26.21 14.32 -14.71
C TRP A 84 24.89 13.73 -14.19
N THR A 85 23.83 13.76 -15.00
CA THR A 85 22.56 13.12 -14.66
C THR A 85 22.72 11.62 -14.42
N LEU A 86 23.53 10.92 -15.25
CA LEU A 86 23.84 9.49 -15.05
C LEU A 86 24.57 9.25 -13.73
N TRP A 87 25.60 10.03 -13.42
CA TRP A 87 26.37 9.87 -12.18
C TRP A 87 25.54 10.16 -10.94
N THR A 88 24.70 11.19 -10.96
CA THR A 88 23.72 11.45 -9.90
C THR A 88 22.71 10.30 -9.80
N GLY A 89 22.22 9.78 -10.93
CA GLY A 89 21.34 8.63 -10.99
C GLY A 89 21.96 7.36 -10.41
N ALA A 90 23.25 7.10 -10.67
CA ALA A 90 23.99 6.01 -10.07
C ALA A 90 24.13 6.17 -8.55
N GLY A 91 24.38 7.39 -8.07
CA GLY A 91 24.37 7.71 -6.64
C GLY A 91 23.03 7.39 -5.98
N PHE A 92 21.92 7.84 -6.56
CA PHE A 92 20.58 7.49 -6.07
C PHE A 92 20.27 6.00 -6.19
N THR A 93 20.79 5.31 -7.20
CA THR A 93 20.64 3.85 -7.35
C THR A 93 21.26 3.10 -6.18
N ILE A 94 22.41 3.56 -5.68
CA ILE A 94 23.02 2.99 -4.47
C ILE A 94 22.11 3.21 -3.27
N LEU A 95 21.58 4.43 -3.08
CA LEU A 95 20.62 4.73 -2.00
C LEU A 95 19.35 3.88 -2.10
N THR A 96 18.84 3.67 -3.32
CA THR A 96 17.70 2.81 -3.63
C THR A 96 17.94 1.37 -3.20
N VAL A 97 19.11 0.80 -3.51
CA VAL A 97 19.48 -0.56 -3.10
C VAL A 97 19.62 -0.66 -1.59
N LEU A 98 20.28 0.30 -0.95
CA LEU A 98 20.45 0.31 0.52
C LEU A 98 19.10 0.36 1.23
N ALA A 99 18.21 1.26 0.82
CA ALA A 99 16.85 1.34 1.36
C ALA A 99 16.02 0.09 1.03
N GLY A 100 16.25 -0.54 -0.12
CA GLY A 100 15.57 -1.79 -0.51
C GLY A 100 16.04 -2.99 0.31
N MET A 101 17.32 -3.05 0.67
CA MET A 101 17.87 -4.08 1.56
C MET A 101 17.31 -3.97 2.97
N ASP A 102 17.18 -2.74 3.48
CA ASP A 102 16.51 -2.45 4.75
C ASP A 102 15.04 -2.90 4.71
N ALA A 103 14.29 -2.49 3.67
CA ALA A 103 12.89 -2.89 3.47
C ALA A 103 12.72 -4.42 3.33
N PHE A 104 13.67 -5.12 2.70
CA PHE A 104 13.64 -6.57 2.55
C PHE A 104 13.67 -7.30 3.91
N GLY A 105 14.33 -6.71 4.92
CA GLY A 105 14.41 -7.28 6.27
C GLY A 105 13.28 -6.86 7.21
N SER A 106 12.56 -5.77 6.91
CA SER A 106 11.62 -5.15 7.85
C SER A 106 10.15 -5.21 7.45
N VAL A 107 9.83 -5.35 6.16
CA VAL A 107 8.44 -5.37 5.68
C VAL A 107 7.78 -6.73 5.98
N ALA A 108 6.58 -6.72 6.55
CA ALA A 108 5.79 -7.93 6.79
C ALA A 108 5.33 -8.55 5.46
N HIS A 109 5.50 -9.86 5.32
CA HIS A 109 5.10 -10.62 4.12
C HIS A 109 4.94 -12.11 4.45
N ASP A 110 4.17 -12.83 3.64
CA ASP A 110 4.00 -14.28 3.73
C ASP A 110 5.01 -15.03 2.84
N SER A 111 4.92 -16.36 2.77
CA SER A 111 5.86 -17.18 1.98
C SER A 111 5.77 -16.91 0.47
N ALA A 112 4.57 -16.62 -0.05
CA ALA A 112 4.37 -16.23 -1.44
C ALA A 112 5.03 -14.87 -1.72
N GLY A 113 4.75 -13.86 -0.88
CA GLY A 113 5.38 -12.55 -0.94
C GLY A 113 6.90 -12.61 -0.84
N HIS A 114 7.45 -13.48 0.02
CA HIS A 114 8.89 -13.68 0.16
C HIS A 114 9.54 -14.13 -1.16
N SER A 115 8.86 -15.01 -1.92
CA SER A 115 9.36 -15.52 -3.20
C SER A 115 9.43 -14.41 -4.26
N VAL A 116 8.40 -13.58 -4.35
CA VAL A 116 8.33 -12.45 -5.29
C VAL A 116 9.34 -11.36 -4.93
N MET A 117 9.53 -11.09 -3.63
CA MET A 117 10.56 -10.16 -3.15
C MET A 117 11.97 -10.58 -3.56
N LYS A 118 12.29 -11.89 -3.50
CA LYS A 118 13.59 -12.39 -3.97
C LYS A 118 13.78 -12.19 -5.48
N THR A 119 12.73 -12.40 -6.28
CA THR A 119 12.77 -12.16 -7.72
C THR A 119 13.04 -10.70 -8.03
N HIS A 120 12.28 -9.78 -7.43
CA HIS A 120 12.53 -8.34 -7.60
C HIS A 120 13.94 -7.95 -7.15
N ARG A 121 14.39 -8.41 -5.96
CA ARG A 121 15.73 -8.11 -5.44
C ARG A 121 16.84 -8.59 -6.38
N PHE A 122 16.70 -9.79 -6.95
CA PHE A 122 17.67 -10.33 -7.89
C PHE A 122 17.82 -9.41 -9.12
N TRP A 123 16.70 -9.04 -9.75
CA TRP A 123 16.70 -8.12 -10.88
C TRP A 123 17.15 -6.70 -10.52
N ALA A 124 16.81 -6.23 -9.32
CA ALA A 124 17.26 -4.94 -8.80
C ALA A 124 18.78 -4.87 -8.64
N LEU A 125 19.43 -5.93 -8.13
CA LEU A 125 20.88 -5.99 -7.99
C LEU A 125 21.59 -6.05 -9.35
N ILE A 126 21.04 -6.80 -10.33
CA ILE A 126 21.54 -6.80 -11.71
C ILE A 126 21.44 -5.40 -12.32
N THR A 127 20.28 -4.77 -12.18
CA THR A 127 20.01 -3.43 -12.72
C THR A 127 20.91 -2.38 -12.09
N ALA A 128 21.05 -2.39 -10.76
CA ALA A 128 21.91 -1.48 -10.04
C ALA A 128 23.39 -1.63 -10.44
N SER A 129 23.86 -2.87 -10.56
CA SER A 129 25.21 -3.16 -11.02
C SER A 129 25.43 -2.65 -12.45
N ALA A 130 24.47 -2.87 -13.35
CA ALA A 130 24.54 -2.38 -14.71
C ALA A 130 24.60 -0.84 -14.77
N ILE A 131 23.78 -0.13 -13.98
CA ILE A 131 23.79 1.34 -13.90
C ILE A 131 25.15 1.85 -13.38
N VAL A 132 25.66 1.27 -12.29
CA VAL A 132 26.94 1.71 -11.69
C VAL A 132 28.11 1.43 -12.63
N ILE A 133 28.17 0.24 -13.22
CA ILE A 133 29.22 -0.12 -14.20
C ILE A 133 29.15 0.82 -15.39
N TRP A 134 27.96 1.10 -15.91
CA TRP A 134 27.78 2.04 -17.02
C TRP A 134 28.21 3.46 -16.67
N ALA A 135 27.81 3.96 -15.51
CA ALA A 135 28.20 5.27 -14.98
C ALA A 135 29.73 5.42 -14.87
N VAL A 136 30.41 4.40 -14.34
CA VAL A 136 31.88 4.36 -14.24
C VAL A 136 32.51 4.26 -15.62
N TRP A 137 31.96 3.46 -16.53
CA TRP A 137 32.45 3.35 -17.90
C TRP A 137 32.41 4.69 -18.63
N GLN A 138 31.35 5.47 -18.44
CA GLN A 138 31.18 6.79 -19.07
C GLN A 138 32.27 7.79 -18.67
N VAL A 139 32.99 7.61 -17.56
CA VAL A 139 34.15 8.44 -17.18
C VAL A 139 35.28 8.36 -18.22
N ARG A 140 35.45 7.20 -18.87
CA ARG A 140 36.50 6.98 -19.87
C ARG A 140 36.09 7.40 -21.28
N THR A 141 34.81 7.66 -21.50
CA THR A 141 34.28 8.01 -22.82
C THR A 141 34.53 9.48 -23.14
N LYS A 142 35.26 9.74 -24.22
CA LYS A 142 35.57 11.13 -24.66
C LYS A 142 34.45 11.76 -25.48
N THR A 143 33.64 10.96 -26.15
CA THR A 143 32.53 11.42 -27.00
C THR A 143 31.38 10.42 -26.93
N VAL A 144 30.15 10.91 -27.07
CA VAL A 144 28.97 10.03 -27.21
C VAL A 144 29.04 9.29 -28.55
N SER A 145 28.87 7.97 -28.51
CA SER A 145 28.83 7.08 -29.69
C SER A 145 27.48 6.35 -29.78
N ALA A 146 27.17 5.73 -30.93
CA ALA A 146 25.95 4.93 -31.06
C ALA A 146 25.83 3.81 -30.00
N PRO A 147 26.90 3.07 -29.63
CA PRO A 147 26.88 2.15 -28.49
C PRO A 147 26.53 2.80 -27.15
N THR A 148 26.93 4.07 -26.95
CA THR A 148 26.58 4.81 -25.72
C THR A 148 25.07 5.04 -25.65
N ILE A 149 24.45 5.43 -26.75
CA ILE A 149 22.99 5.62 -26.81
C ILE A 149 22.27 4.28 -26.64
N ALA A 150 22.69 3.26 -27.39
CA ALA A 150 22.08 1.92 -27.31
C ALA A 150 22.16 1.35 -25.89
N GLY A 151 23.33 1.42 -25.23
CA GLY A 151 23.49 0.93 -23.86
C GLY A 151 22.65 1.72 -22.85
N SER A 152 22.53 3.04 -22.99
CA SER A 152 21.66 3.85 -22.14
C SER A 152 20.17 3.52 -22.33
N LEU A 153 19.73 3.22 -23.56
CA LEU A 153 18.35 2.78 -23.80
C LEU A 153 18.07 1.37 -23.25
N ILE A 154 19.05 0.46 -23.35
CA ILE A 154 18.96 -0.87 -22.73
C ILE A 154 18.84 -0.73 -21.21
N LEU A 155 19.59 0.18 -20.59
CA LEU A 155 19.45 0.48 -19.15
C LEU A 155 18.06 1.00 -18.80
N VAL A 156 17.46 1.88 -19.62
CA VAL A 156 16.08 2.34 -19.39
C VAL A 156 15.10 1.17 -19.44
N GLY A 157 15.25 0.25 -20.41
CA GLY A 157 14.45 -0.97 -20.48
C GLY A 157 14.61 -1.86 -19.24
N LEU A 158 15.84 -2.04 -18.77
CA LEU A 158 16.15 -2.83 -17.57
C LEU A 158 15.57 -2.21 -16.30
N VAL A 159 15.67 -0.88 -16.15
CA VAL A 159 15.03 -0.11 -15.08
C VAL A 159 13.51 -0.24 -15.14
N GLY A 160 12.92 -0.15 -16.33
CA GLY A 160 11.48 -0.32 -16.54
C GLY A 160 11.01 -1.72 -16.13
N PHE A 161 11.73 -2.78 -16.52
CA PHE A 161 11.42 -4.16 -16.14
C PHE A 161 11.54 -4.39 -14.63
N THR A 162 12.60 -3.89 -14.00
CA THR A 162 12.77 -3.96 -12.54
C THR A 162 11.69 -3.15 -11.81
N GLY A 163 11.30 -2.01 -12.36
CA GLY A 163 10.18 -1.19 -11.88
C GLY A 163 8.84 -1.91 -11.99
N TYR A 164 8.61 -2.66 -13.08
CA TYR A 164 7.43 -3.51 -13.24
C TYR A 164 7.37 -4.58 -12.12
N LEU A 165 8.46 -5.31 -11.87
CA LEU A 165 8.52 -6.27 -10.77
C LEU A 165 8.33 -5.61 -9.40
N GLY A 166 8.85 -4.39 -9.22
CA GLY A 166 8.61 -3.58 -8.03
C GLY A 166 7.15 -3.20 -7.85
N SER A 167 6.47 -2.81 -8.94
CA SER A 167 5.05 -2.50 -8.95
C SER A 167 4.20 -3.74 -8.67
N GLU A 168 4.60 -4.91 -9.14
CA GLU A 168 3.93 -6.19 -8.88
C GLU A 168 3.97 -6.58 -7.39
N LEU A 169 5.09 -6.31 -6.69
CA LEU A 169 5.18 -6.47 -5.24
C LEU A 169 4.11 -5.62 -4.53
N VAL A 170 3.98 -4.36 -4.92
CA VAL A 170 3.11 -3.39 -4.25
C VAL A 170 1.65 -3.63 -4.61
N TYR A 171 1.32 -3.69 -5.90
CA TYR A 171 -0.07 -3.67 -6.38
C TYR A 171 -0.73 -5.06 -6.42
N ARG A 172 0.03 -6.15 -6.65
CA ARG A 172 -0.54 -7.50 -6.65
C ARG A 172 -0.41 -8.20 -5.30
N HIS A 173 0.67 -7.92 -4.56
CA HIS A 173 0.99 -8.64 -3.32
C HIS A 173 0.90 -7.76 -2.06
N GLY A 174 0.56 -6.47 -2.18
CA GLY A 174 0.38 -5.59 -1.03
C GLY A 174 1.65 -5.36 -0.21
N ILE A 175 2.84 -5.56 -0.78
CA ILE A 175 4.10 -5.48 -0.06
C ILE A 175 4.55 -4.01 0.02
N GLY A 176 4.78 -3.53 1.24
CA GLY A 176 5.24 -2.15 1.49
C GLY A 176 4.13 -1.11 1.44
N VAL A 177 2.86 -1.52 1.40
CA VAL A 177 1.74 -0.68 1.80
C VAL A 177 1.41 -0.95 3.27
N LEU A 178 0.84 0.05 3.95
CA LEU A 178 0.31 -0.19 5.29
C LEU A 178 -0.73 -1.30 5.18
N PRO A 179 -0.58 -2.41 5.93
CA PRO A 179 -1.64 -3.40 5.99
C PRO A 179 -2.88 -2.67 6.50
N VAL A 180 -4.00 -2.86 5.80
CA VAL A 180 -5.33 -2.51 6.30
C VAL A 180 -5.53 -3.48 7.47
N SER A 181 -5.11 -3.00 8.64
CA SER A 181 -4.83 -3.70 9.89
C SER A 181 -4.34 -5.15 9.83
N GLN A 182 -3.03 -5.31 9.96
CA GLN A 182 -2.46 -6.51 10.54
C GLN A 182 -2.19 -6.25 12.02
N LYS A 183 -2.93 -6.95 12.90
CA LYS A 183 -2.55 -7.08 14.31
C LYS A 183 -1.17 -7.70 14.40
N THR A 184 -0.17 -6.86 14.64
CA THR A 184 1.13 -7.29 15.10
C THR A 184 0.96 -7.91 16.48
N GLY A 185 1.12 -9.23 16.54
CA GLY A 185 1.30 -9.95 17.78
C GLY A 185 2.62 -9.54 18.42
N GLU A 186 2.60 -8.48 19.20
CA GLU A 186 3.62 -8.20 20.20
C GLU A 186 3.01 -8.46 21.58
N GLY A 187 3.47 -9.54 22.19
CA GLY A 187 3.05 -9.97 23.51
C GLY A 187 3.48 -8.97 24.56
N HIS A 188 2.58 -8.08 24.95
CA HIS A 188 2.63 -7.48 26.28
C HIS A 188 2.04 -8.47 27.27
N GLN A 189 2.93 -9.20 27.95
CA GLN A 189 2.61 -10.00 29.12
C GLN A 189 1.94 -9.10 30.16
N HIS A 190 0.62 -9.21 30.28
CA HIS A 190 -0.05 -8.91 31.53
C HIS A 190 0.04 -10.15 32.39
N LYS A 191 0.76 -10.03 33.51
CA LYS A 191 0.77 -11.03 34.59
C LYS A 191 -0.67 -11.36 34.95
N GLU A 192 -1.02 -12.61 34.74
CA GLU A 192 -2.24 -13.25 35.19
C GLU A 192 -2.14 -13.36 36.72
N ASP A 193 -2.97 -12.57 37.42
CA ASP A 193 -3.20 -12.78 38.86
C ASP A 193 -4.21 -13.93 38.95
N ASP A 194 -3.71 -15.10 39.37
CA ASP A 194 -4.48 -16.29 39.68
C ASP A 194 -5.61 -15.96 40.66
N ARG A 195 -6.85 -15.95 40.16
CA ARG A 195 -8.04 -16.13 41.01
C ARG A 195 -8.91 -17.25 40.44
N PRO A 196 -9.25 -18.25 41.27
CA PRO A 196 -9.90 -19.46 40.81
C PRO A 196 -11.30 -19.19 40.25
N ILE A 197 -11.53 -19.82 39.09
CA ILE A 197 -12.79 -19.98 38.39
C ILE A 197 -13.74 -20.80 39.27
N ALA A 198 -14.54 -20.15 40.11
CA ALA A 198 -15.72 -20.75 40.76
C ALA A 198 -16.58 -19.69 41.48
N ALA A 199 -17.24 -18.80 40.74
CA ALA A 199 -18.35 -18.00 41.31
C ALA A 199 -19.27 -17.28 40.29
N ASP A 200 -18.93 -17.17 39.01
CA ASP A 200 -19.70 -16.31 38.08
C ASP A 200 -20.61 -17.04 37.07
N GLN A 201 -20.77 -18.36 37.17
CA GLN A 201 -21.71 -19.09 36.32
C GLN A 201 -23.18 -19.03 36.77
N GLU A 202 -23.48 -18.45 37.94
CA GLU A 202 -24.87 -18.37 38.45
C GLU A 202 -25.52 -16.98 38.31
N ARG A 203 -24.78 -15.96 37.86
CA ARG A 203 -25.34 -14.65 37.49
C ARG A 203 -25.61 -14.48 35.99
N ALA A 204 -25.07 -15.35 35.14
CA ALA A 204 -25.27 -15.31 33.70
C ALA A 204 -26.62 -15.88 33.22
N VAL A 205 -27.40 -16.55 34.10
CA VAL A 205 -28.71 -17.14 33.73
C VAL A 205 -29.90 -16.23 34.10
N LYS A 206 -29.69 -15.15 34.87
CA LYS A 206 -30.74 -14.16 35.20
C LYS A 206 -30.55 -12.79 34.54
N GLY A 207 -29.66 -12.68 33.55
CA GLY A 207 -29.48 -11.49 32.72
C GLY A 207 -30.09 -11.59 31.32
N ALA A 208 -30.67 -12.73 30.96
CA ALA A 208 -31.19 -13.00 29.61
C ALA A 208 -32.70 -12.75 29.45
N GLU A 209 -33.41 -12.26 30.48
CA GLU A 209 -34.87 -12.04 30.41
C GLU A 209 -35.32 -10.57 30.32
N ASN A 210 -34.41 -9.60 30.42
CA ASN A 210 -34.78 -8.18 30.28
C ASN A 210 -33.96 -7.51 29.17
N ASN A 211 -34.25 -7.88 27.92
CA ASN A 211 -34.17 -6.96 26.79
C ASN A 211 -35.37 -7.23 25.88
N SER A 212 -36.50 -6.73 26.38
CA SER A 212 -37.61 -6.14 25.63
C SER A 212 -37.81 -6.64 24.18
N LEU A 213 -38.77 -7.55 24.03
CA LEU A 213 -39.52 -7.77 22.78
C LEU A 213 -40.61 -6.71 22.56
N LEU A 214 -40.43 -5.49 23.06
CA LEU A 214 -41.41 -4.40 22.95
C LEU A 214 -40.66 -3.08 22.79
N ASP A 215 -40.07 -2.90 21.60
CA ASP A 215 -39.87 -1.64 20.86
C ASP A 215 -39.17 -1.98 19.54
N LYS A 216 -39.73 -2.93 18.78
CA LYS A 216 -39.25 -3.23 17.42
C LYS A 216 -39.94 -2.26 16.47
N GLU A 217 -39.39 -1.06 16.36
CA GLU A 217 -39.52 -0.33 15.10
C GLU A 217 -39.08 -1.32 14.01
N LEU A 218 -39.97 -1.68 13.06
CA LEU A 218 -39.62 -2.70 12.07
C LEU A 218 -38.37 -2.22 11.34
N SER A 219 -37.24 -2.91 11.54
CA SER A 219 -36.03 -2.66 10.77
C SER A 219 -36.40 -2.67 9.29
N PRO A 220 -35.95 -1.69 8.49
CA PRO A 220 -36.28 -1.63 7.06
C PRO A 220 -35.96 -2.96 6.36
N ASP A 221 -36.78 -3.39 5.39
CA ASP A 221 -36.66 -4.70 4.73
C ASP A 221 -35.26 -5.00 4.18
N PHE A 222 -34.52 -3.98 3.73
CA PHE A 222 -33.14 -4.15 3.23
C PHE A 222 -32.12 -4.46 4.33
N VAL A 223 -32.37 -4.05 5.58
CA VAL A 223 -31.56 -4.42 6.75
C VAL A 223 -31.76 -5.89 7.07
N VAL A 224 -32.98 -6.41 6.91
CA VAL A 224 -33.28 -7.84 7.06
C VAL A 224 -32.50 -8.67 6.03
N VAL A 225 -32.34 -8.18 4.81
CA VAL A 225 -31.50 -8.84 3.78
C VAL A 225 -30.02 -8.87 4.17
N SER A 226 -29.49 -7.79 4.75
CA SER A 226 -28.12 -7.75 5.30
C SER A 226 -27.93 -8.80 6.40
N ASP A 227 -28.85 -8.87 7.37
CA ASP A 227 -28.80 -9.86 8.46
C ASP A 227 -28.91 -11.29 7.92
N ALA A 228 -29.76 -11.51 6.92
CA ALA A 228 -29.93 -12.81 6.26
C ALA A 228 -28.65 -13.27 5.54
N LEU A 229 -27.89 -12.35 4.92
CA LEU A 229 -26.61 -12.67 4.29
C LEU A 229 -25.62 -13.20 5.34
N TYR A 230 -25.45 -12.49 6.44
CA TYR A 230 -24.57 -12.91 7.52
C TYR A 230 -24.96 -14.28 8.09
N VAL A 231 -26.26 -14.49 8.33
CA VAL A 231 -26.79 -15.78 8.82
C VAL A 231 -26.50 -16.91 7.82
N ALA A 232 -26.74 -16.68 6.52
CA ALA A 232 -26.52 -17.68 5.49
C ALA A 232 -25.03 -18.04 5.34
N LEU A 233 -24.14 -17.05 5.37
CA LEU A 233 -22.69 -17.30 5.34
C LEU A 233 -22.22 -18.06 6.59
N ARG A 234 -22.66 -17.64 7.78
CA ARG A 234 -22.26 -18.30 9.04
C ARG A 234 -22.77 -19.75 9.13
N SER A 235 -23.97 -20.03 8.62
CA SER A 235 -24.58 -21.36 8.64
C SER A 235 -24.09 -22.28 7.51
N GLY A 236 -23.44 -21.72 6.48
CA GLY A 236 -23.03 -22.47 5.30
C GLY A 236 -24.17 -22.69 4.29
N ASP A 237 -25.21 -21.85 4.31
CA ASP A 237 -26.36 -21.93 3.40
C ASP A 237 -26.09 -21.22 2.06
N ALA A 238 -25.44 -21.94 1.13
CA ALA A 238 -25.15 -21.44 -0.21
C ALA A 238 -26.40 -21.06 -1.03
N ALA A 239 -27.53 -21.74 -0.81
CA ALA A 239 -28.77 -21.43 -1.51
C ALA A 239 -29.37 -20.12 -1.00
N GLY A 240 -29.33 -19.91 0.33
CA GLY A 240 -29.67 -18.65 0.98
C GLY A 240 -28.83 -17.50 0.45
N VAL A 241 -27.50 -17.63 0.41
CA VAL A 241 -26.60 -16.61 -0.16
C VAL A 241 -26.98 -16.30 -1.61
N SER A 242 -27.13 -17.33 -2.45
CA SER A 242 -27.50 -17.18 -3.87
C SER A 242 -28.78 -16.38 -4.09
N LYS A 243 -29.78 -16.57 -3.21
CA LYS A 243 -31.07 -15.87 -3.29
C LYS A 243 -30.95 -14.38 -2.96
N LEU A 244 -30.01 -13.99 -2.10
CA LEU A 244 -29.87 -12.61 -1.62
C LEU A 244 -29.00 -11.75 -2.55
N LEU A 245 -28.11 -12.36 -3.32
CA LEU A 245 -27.22 -11.66 -4.25
C LEU A 245 -27.87 -11.45 -5.62
N ALA A 246 -27.65 -10.26 -6.21
CA ALA A 246 -27.94 -10.02 -7.62
C ALA A 246 -26.93 -10.74 -8.52
N ASP A 247 -27.31 -11.09 -9.75
CA ASP A 247 -26.41 -11.79 -10.69
C ASP A 247 -25.15 -10.97 -11.02
N ASP A 248 -25.30 -9.65 -11.04
CA ASP A 248 -24.29 -8.62 -11.32
C ASP A 248 -23.60 -8.08 -10.05
N VAL A 249 -23.68 -8.79 -8.91
CA VAL A 249 -23.05 -8.34 -7.66
C VAL A 249 -21.54 -8.14 -7.82
N LEU A 250 -21.05 -7.00 -7.35
CA LEU A 250 -19.63 -6.70 -7.20
C LEU A 250 -19.20 -6.98 -5.76
N ILE A 251 -18.13 -7.74 -5.56
CA ILE A 251 -17.57 -8.02 -4.23
C ILE A 251 -16.13 -7.51 -4.18
N LEU A 252 -15.88 -6.58 -3.26
CA LEU A 252 -14.61 -5.92 -3.06
C LEU A 252 -14.05 -6.29 -1.68
N GLU A 253 -12.94 -6.99 -1.66
CA GLU A 253 -12.28 -7.39 -0.41
C GLU A 253 -10.78 -7.53 -0.62
N GLY A 254 -9.98 -7.03 0.33
CA GLY A 254 -8.52 -7.21 0.30
C GLY A 254 -7.84 -6.68 -0.97
N GLY A 255 -8.45 -5.69 -1.63
CA GLY A 255 -7.96 -5.13 -2.90
C GLY A 255 -8.27 -5.97 -4.15
N GLN A 256 -8.99 -7.09 -4.00
CA GLN A 256 -9.51 -7.89 -5.11
C GLN A 256 -10.97 -7.51 -5.41
N ALA A 257 -11.40 -7.79 -6.64
CA ALA A 257 -12.77 -7.58 -7.08
C ALA A 257 -13.29 -8.85 -7.78
N GLN A 258 -14.49 -9.28 -7.40
CA GLN A 258 -15.26 -10.29 -8.12
C GLN A 258 -16.48 -9.64 -8.75
N THR A 259 -16.71 -9.90 -10.02
CA THR A 259 -17.60 -9.09 -10.87
C THR A 259 -18.94 -9.77 -11.18
N SER A 260 -19.22 -10.91 -10.55
CA SER A 260 -20.50 -11.59 -10.69
C SER A 260 -20.80 -12.53 -9.51
N LYS A 261 -22.09 -12.87 -9.33
CA LYS A 261 -22.53 -13.88 -8.37
C LYS A 261 -21.88 -15.25 -8.61
N ALA A 262 -21.80 -15.65 -9.87
CA ALA A 262 -21.23 -16.94 -10.25
C ALA A 262 -19.74 -17.05 -9.85
N GLU A 263 -18.99 -15.96 -10.00
CA GLU A 263 -17.58 -15.89 -9.59
C GLU A 263 -17.40 -16.03 -8.07
N TYR A 264 -18.21 -15.31 -7.28
CA TYR A 264 -18.18 -15.40 -5.83
C TYR A 264 -18.54 -16.81 -5.33
N MET A 265 -19.65 -17.34 -5.85
CA MET A 265 -20.16 -18.67 -5.48
C MET A 265 -19.23 -19.80 -5.92
N GLY A 266 -18.42 -19.59 -6.97
CA GLY A 266 -17.49 -20.58 -7.52
C GLY A 266 -16.30 -20.91 -6.61
N GLY A 267 -16.06 -20.16 -5.53
CA GLY A 267 -15.03 -20.52 -4.56
C GLY A 267 -14.94 -19.62 -3.33
N HIS A 268 -14.95 -18.30 -3.51
CA HIS A 268 -14.71 -17.35 -2.41
C HIS A 268 -15.73 -17.48 -1.27
N MET A 269 -17.02 -17.62 -1.60
CA MET A 269 -18.09 -17.85 -0.63
C MET A 269 -17.82 -19.00 0.34
N LEU A 270 -17.23 -20.10 -0.14
CA LEU A 270 -16.93 -21.26 0.71
C LEU A 270 -15.85 -20.96 1.76
N LEU A 271 -14.90 -20.07 1.42
CA LEU A 271 -13.87 -19.59 2.33
C LEU A 271 -14.48 -18.72 3.43
N ASP A 272 -15.42 -17.83 3.07
CA ASP A 272 -16.13 -16.98 4.02
C ASP A 272 -16.95 -17.80 5.00
N MET A 273 -17.68 -18.80 4.50
CA MET A 273 -18.44 -19.73 5.34
C MET A 273 -17.52 -20.47 6.32
N ALA A 274 -16.38 -20.98 5.83
CA ALA A 274 -15.41 -21.68 6.66
C ALA A 274 -14.76 -20.77 7.72
N PHE A 275 -14.56 -19.49 7.39
CA PHE A 275 -14.05 -18.48 8.30
C PHE A 275 -15.10 -18.10 9.36
N LEU A 276 -16.26 -17.61 8.95
CA LEU A 276 -17.32 -17.10 9.83
C LEU A 276 -17.85 -18.15 10.79
N LYS A 277 -17.89 -19.42 10.40
CA LYS A 277 -18.29 -20.54 11.29
C LYS A 277 -17.41 -20.65 12.55
N LYS A 278 -16.15 -20.20 12.48
CA LYS A 278 -15.18 -20.24 13.59
C LYS A 278 -15.07 -18.93 14.36
N MET A 279 -15.76 -17.88 13.91
CA MET A 279 -15.69 -16.56 14.52
C MET A 279 -16.86 -16.31 15.46
N ASN A 280 -16.62 -15.52 16.49
CA ASN A 280 -17.63 -14.83 17.27
C ASN A 280 -17.66 -13.37 16.81
N SER A 281 -18.85 -12.89 16.42
CA SER A 281 -19.02 -11.58 15.83
C SER A 281 -19.98 -10.77 16.67
N LYS A 282 -19.57 -9.56 17.06
CA LYS A 282 -20.37 -8.62 17.82
C LYS A 282 -20.49 -7.32 17.03
N GLN A 283 -21.70 -6.99 16.64
CA GLN A 283 -21.97 -5.72 15.98
C GLN A 283 -21.70 -4.55 16.95
N VAL A 284 -20.86 -3.63 16.52
CA VAL A 284 -20.49 -2.41 17.26
C VAL A 284 -21.40 -1.26 16.89
N SER A 285 -21.60 -1.04 15.58
CA SER A 285 -22.50 -0.01 15.07
C SER A 285 -23.06 -0.40 13.71
N ARG A 286 -24.19 0.22 13.36
CA ARG A 286 -24.80 0.09 12.04
C ARG A 286 -25.37 1.43 11.60
N GLU A 287 -25.06 1.80 10.36
CA GLU A 287 -25.60 2.96 9.67
C GLU A 287 -26.36 2.48 8.43
N THR A 288 -27.46 3.14 8.10
CA THR A 288 -28.31 2.75 6.98
C THR A 288 -28.82 3.96 6.24
N GLY A 289 -29.20 3.77 4.98
CA GLY A 289 -29.94 4.78 4.23
C GLY A 289 -30.56 4.20 2.97
N GLN A 290 -31.52 4.93 2.41
CA GLN A 290 -32.26 4.52 1.23
C GLN A 290 -32.59 5.76 0.38
N THR A 291 -32.58 5.59 -0.93
CA THR A 291 -33.10 6.57 -1.89
C THR A 291 -33.75 5.81 -3.06
N GLY A 292 -35.08 5.88 -3.14
CA GLY A 292 -35.86 5.12 -4.13
C GLY A 292 -35.62 3.61 -3.99
N ASP A 293 -35.21 2.99 -5.11
CA ASP A 293 -34.91 1.56 -5.22
C ASP A 293 -33.46 1.20 -4.87
N LEU A 294 -32.70 2.12 -4.27
CA LEU A 294 -31.33 1.91 -3.80
C LEU A 294 -31.28 2.04 -2.28
N ALA A 295 -30.60 1.13 -1.61
CA ALA A 295 -30.34 1.19 -0.17
C ALA A 295 -28.88 0.82 0.15
N TRP A 296 -28.42 1.25 1.32
CA TRP A 296 -27.11 0.84 1.83
C TRP A 296 -27.17 0.51 3.32
N VAL A 297 -26.31 -0.42 3.72
CA VAL A 297 -26.09 -0.83 5.11
C VAL A 297 -24.58 -0.83 5.36
N ILE A 298 -24.15 -0.11 6.38
CA ILE A 298 -22.77 -0.07 6.85
C ILE A 298 -22.74 -0.71 8.23
N THR A 299 -22.03 -1.82 8.37
CA THR A 299 -21.94 -2.54 9.65
C THR A 299 -20.49 -2.55 10.13
N HIS A 300 -20.27 -2.17 11.38
CA HIS A 300 -19.00 -2.37 12.09
C HIS A 300 -19.14 -3.53 13.06
N THR A 301 -18.19 -4.45 13.03
CA THR A 301 -18.27 -5.70 13.79
C THR A 301 -16.94 -6.03 14.44
N GLU A 302 -16.91 -6.24 15.75
CA GLU A 302 -15.80 -6.91 16.43
C GLU A 302 -15.86 -8.40 16.09
N VAL A 303 -14.75 -8.95 15.60
CA VAL A 303 -14.63 -10.36 15.20
C VAL A 303 -13.52 -11.00 15.99
N THR A 304 -13.84 -12.04 16.75
CA THR A 304 -12.90 -12.81 17.57
C THR A 304 -13.00 -14.30 17.28
N GLY A 305 -11.93 -15.08 17.42
CA GLY A 305 -11.99 -16.53 17.22
C GLY A 305 -10.62 -17.14 16.96
N ILE A 306 -10.60 -18.42 16.58
CA ILE A 306 -9.37 -19.11 16.15
C ILE A 306 -9.54 -19.58 14.71
N TYR A 307 -8.65 -19.14 13.82
CA TYR A 307 -8.64 -19.56 12.42
C TYR A 307 -7.27 -20.09 12.03
N LYS A 308 -7.22 -21.29 11.45
CA LYS A 308 -5.98 -21.99 11.06
C LYS A 308 -4.90 -21.98 12.16
N GLY A 309 -5.33 -22.17 13.42
CA GLY A 309 -4.43 -22.23 14.59
C GLY A 309 -3.92 -20.87 15.09
N LYS A 310 -4.39 -19.75 14.52
CA LYS A 310 -4.02 -18.39 14.95
C LYS A 310 -5.22 -17.67 15.58
N PRO A 311 -5.01 -16.88 16.65
CA PRO A 311 -6.07 -16.04 17.17
C PRO A 311 -6.42 -14.94 16.17
N VAL A 312 -7.72 -14.77 15.97
CA VAL A 312 -8.33 -13.64 15.27
C VAL A 312 -8.99 -12.80 16.36
N ASP A 313 -8.66 -11.53 16.35
CA ASP A 313 -9.33 -10.49 17.11
C ASP A 313 -9.16 -9.28 16.19
N THR A 314 -10.21 -8.66 15.69
CA THR A 314 -10.13 -7.56 14.70
C THR A 314 -11.47 -6.85 14.65
N THR A 315 -11.51 -5.69 14.00
CA THR A 315 -12.76 -5.02 13.66
C THR A 315 -12.98 -5.11 12.16
N SER A 316 -14.13 -5.63 11.74
CA SER A 316 -14.54 -5.64 10.34
C SER A 316 -15.48 -4.46 10.05
N ARG A 317 -15.35 -3.89 8.85
CA ARG A 317 -16.28 -2.94 8.27
C ARG A 317 -16.88 -3.55 7.01
N GLU A 318 -18.20 -3.64 6.99
CA GLU A 318 -18.99 -4.06 5.86
C GLU A 318 -19.75 -2.86 5.30
N PHE A 319 -19.73 -2.70 3.98
CA PHE A 319 -20.65 -1.85 3.24
C PHE A 319 -21.42 -2.72 2.24
N LEU A 320 -22.74 -2.75 2.37
CA LEU A 320 -23.64 -3.39 1.41
C LEU A 320 -24.43 -2.34 0.67
N GLN A 321 -24.45 -2.42 -0.65
CA GLN A 321 -25.44 -1.73 -1.48
C GLN A 321 -26.49 -2.72 -1.94
N LEU A 322 -27.76 -2.37 -1.77
CA LEU A 322 -28.90 -3.15 -2.20
C LEU A 322 -29.69 -2.38 -3.25
N ARG A 323 -30.23 -3.11 -4.23
CA ARG A 323 -31.14 -2.58 -5.24
C ARG A 323 -32.41 -3.41 -5.25
N ARG A 324 -33.56 -2.76 -5.46
CA ARG A 324 -34.81 -3.48 -5.68
C ARG A 324 -34.84 -4.02 -7.11
N ILE A 325 -34.94 -5.34 -7.25
CA ILE A 325 -35.00 -6.09 -8.51
C ILE A 325 -36.24 -6.98 -8.43
N ASP A 326 -37.18 -6.80 -9.37
CA ASP A 326 -38.46 -7.53 -9.40
C ASP A 326 -39.24 -7.45 -8.08
N GLY A 327 -39.19 -6.29 -7.42
CA GLY A 327 -39.86 -6.03 -6.15
C GLY A 327 -39.09 -6.52 -4.91
N GLU A 328 -38.05 -7.32 -5.06
CA GLU A 328 -37.21 -7.85 -3.98
C GLU A 328 -35.91 -7.06 -3.82
N TRP A 329 -35.44 -6.88 -2.59
CA TRP A 329 -34.09 -6.35 -2.36
C TRP A 329 -33.04 -7.41 -2.67
N LYS A 330 -32.07 -7.05 -3.51
CA LYS A 330 -30.88 -7.87 -3.81
C LYS A 330 -29.62 -7.07 -3.52
N ILE A 331 -28.60 -7.74 -3.00
CA ILE A 331 -27.29 -7.15 -2.75
C ILE A 331 -26.54 -7.05 -4.09
N THR A 332 -26.11 -5.84 -4.42
CA THR A 332 -25.45 -5.49 -5.70
C THR A 332 -23.99 -5.06 -5.52
N LEU A 333 -23.61 -4.63 -4.32
CA LEU A 333 -22.23 -4.39 -3.93
C LEU A 333 -22.01 -4.92 -2.52
N VAL A 334 -20.91 -5.63 -2.34
CA VAL A 334 -20.34 -5.97 -1.04
C VAL A 334 -18.94 -5.37 -1.00
N GLN A 335 -18.64 -4.59 0.04
CA GLN A 335 -17.29 -4.20 0.34
C GLN A 335 -16.95 -4.59 1.78
N TRP A 336 -15.97 -5.47 1.92
CA TRP A 336 -15.45 -5.90 3.22
C TRP A 336 -14.03 -5.39 3.43
N GLY A 337 -13.76 -4.92 4.64
CA GLY A 337 -12.44 -4.50 5.07
C GLY A 337 -12.23 -4.81 6.55
N VAL A 338 -10.98 -5.04 6.94
CA VAL A 338 -10.57 -5.31 8.32
C VAL A 338 -9.67 -4.21 8.86
N ASN A 339 -9.90 -3.84 10.11
CA ASN A 339 -9.23 -2.82 10.91
C ASN A 339 -8.74 -3.42 12.25
#